data_AF-A0A9W7KYI5-F1
#
_entry.id   AF-A0A9W7KYI5-F1
#
_cell.length_a   1.000
_cell.length_b   1.000
_cell.length_c   1.000
_cell.angle_alpha   90.00
_cell.angle_beta   90.00
_cell.angle_gamma   90.00
#
_symmetry.space_group_name_H-M   'P 1'
#
loop_
_entity.id
_entity.type
_entity.pdbx_description
1 polymer ?
#
loop_
_entity_poly.entity_id
_entity_poly.type
_entity_poly.pdbx_seq_one_letter_code
_entity_poly.pdbx_strand_id
1 'polypeptide(L)'
;MSSSDLREAEAFKAAVQGPTADSSSDDEGPQPLPNQIVSSNAPKSNFGGNLLPGEGEALAAYVQQNIRIPRRGEIGYSELDIEQYEQSGYVMSGSRHARMNAVRLRKENQVFSHEEKRALALIAFEENQQKEQQIMQDMREMLEARKRGEEKEAEKSATK
;
A
#
# COMPACT_ATOMS: atom_id res chain seq x y z
N MET A 1 2.81 -8.80 16.19
CA MET A 1 2.20 -8.76 14.84
C MET A 1 1.20 -9.89 14.77
N SER A 2 -0.04 -9.62 14.36
CA SER A 2 -1.07 -10.66 14.26
C SER A 2 -0.78 -11.57 13.06
N SER A 3 -1.17 -12.84 13.15
CA SER A 3 -1.00 -13.82 12.05
C SER A 3 -1.74 -13.42 10.77
N SER A 4 -2.76 -12.57 10.89
CA SER A 4 -3.47 -11.95 9.77
C SER A 4 -2.59 -10.95 9.00
N ASP A 5 -1.82 -10.15 9.72
CA ASP A 5 -1.04 -9.04 9.16
C ASP A 5 0.14 -9.57 8.34
N LEU A 6 0.73 -10.68 8.80
CA LEU A 6 1.81 -11.39 8.11
C LEU A 6 1.34 -11.99 6.77
N ARG A 7 0.13 -12.57 6.74
CA ARG A 7 -0.43 -13.16 5.52
C ARG A 7 -0.77 -12.10 4.47
N GLU A 8 -1.25 -10.94 4.91
CA GLU A 8 -1.56 -9.83 4.00
C GLU A 8 -0.29 -9.21 3.42
N ALA A 9 0.75 -9.07 4.24
CA ALA A 9 2.09 -8.65 3.79
C ALA A 9 2.73 -9.67 2.83
N GLU A 10 2.60 -10.97 3.09
CA GLU A 10 3.08 -12.04 2.20
C GLU A 10 2.34 -12.06 0.86
N ALA A 11 1.01 -11.88 0.86
CA ALA A 11 0.21 -11.81 -0.36
C ALA A 11 0.58 -10.57 -1.20
N PHE A 12 0.83 -9.43 -0.55
CA PHE A 12 1.29 -8.22 -1.24
C PHE A 12 2.71 -8.40 -1.81
N LYS A 13 3.62 -9.03 -1.07
CA LYS A 13 4.97 -9.37 -1.55
C LYS A 13 4.91 -10.26 -2.79
N ALA A 14 4.09 -11.30 -2.78
CA ALA A 14 3.93 -12.20 -3.93
C ALA A 14 3.31 -11.52 -5.16
N ALA A 15 2.42 -10.54 -4.95
CA ALA A 15 1.82 -9.77 -6.05
C ALA A 15 2.81 -8.79 -6.69
N VAL A 16 3.73 -8.22 -5.91
CA VAL A 16 4.72 -7.23 -6.39
C VAL A 16 5.98 -7.87 -6.96
N GLN A 17 6.49 -8.94 -6.33
CA GLN A 17 7.71 -9.63 -6.77
C GLN A 17 7.45 -10.81 -7.72
N GLY A 18 6.17 -11.13 -7.99
CA GLY A 18 5.81 -12.38 -8.66
C GLY A 18 6.07 -13.59 -7.74
N PRO A 19 5.58 -14.79 -8.11
CA PRO A 19 5.95 -16.00 -7.38
C PRO A 19 7.47 -16.13 -7.44
N THR A 20 8.13 -16.26 -6.29
CA THR A 20 9.53 -16.69 -6.22
C THR A 20 9.57 -18.15 -6.68
N ALA A 21 9.51 -18.35 -8.00
CA ALA A 21 9.78 -19.61 -8.63
C ALA A 21 11.24 -19.93 -8.35
N ASP A 22 11.44 -21.06 -7.70
CA ASP A 22 12.71 -21.74 -7.58
C ASP A 22 13.46 -21.72 -8.91
N SER A 23 14.75 -21.44 -8.83
CA SER A 23 15.65 -21.19 -9.94
C SER A 23 15.72 -22.39 -10.91
N SER A 24 14.98 -22.36 -12.02
CA SER A 24 15.21 -23.20 -13.20
C SER A 24 14.28 -22.82 -14.35
N SER A 25 14.69 -21.86 -15.18
CA SER A 25 14.48 -21.85 -16.64
C SER A 25 14.80 -20.45 -17.17
N ASP A 26 15.63 -20.41 -18.21
CA ASP A 26 15.99 -19.24 -18.99
C ASP A 26 14.74 -18.46 -19.44
N ASP A 27 14.57 -17.24 -18.93
CA ASP A 27 13.63 -16.24 -19.46
C ASP A 27 14.34 -14.87 -19.47
N GLU A 28 15.37 -14.76 -20.33
CA GLU A 28 16.03 -13.49 -20.64
C GLU A 28 15.23 -12.73 -21.71
N GLY A 29 14.19 -12.01 -21.27
CA GLY A 29 13.49 -11.00 -22.05
C GLY A 29 13.17 -9.78 -21.20
N PRO A 30 13.06 -8.57 -21.76
CA PRO A 30 12.65 -7.40 -20.98
C PRO A 30 11.26 -7.67 -20.39
N GLN A 31 11.20 -7.81 -19.06
CA GLN A 31 9.95 -8.03 -18.36
C GLN A 31 9.01 -6.84 -18.67
N PRO A 32 7.73 -7.11 -19.01
CA PRO A 32 6.77 -6.04 -19.21
C PRO A 32 6.68 -5.20 -17.94
N LEU A 33 6.62 -3.88 -18.09
CA LEU A 33 6.40 -2.98 -16.95
C LEU A 33 5.20 -3.49 -16.15
N PRO A 34 5.28 -3.57 -14.81
CA PRO A 34 4.14 -3.96 -13.99
C PRO A 34 2.97 -3.08 -14.39
N ASN A 35 1.90 -3.69 -14.91
CA ASN A 35 0.73 -2.97 -15.39
C ASN A 35 0.23 -2.04 -14.27
N GLN A 36 0.53 -0.74 -14.37
CA GLN A 36 -0.20 0.33 -13.70
C GLN A 36 -1.56 0.53 -14.39
N ILE A 37 -2.22 -0.58 -14.73
CA ILE A 37 -3.57 -0.62 -15.25
C ILE A 37 -4.40 -1.14 -14.09
N VAL A 38 -4.94 -0.20 -13.31
CA VAL A 38 -6.20 -0.33 -12.55
C VAL A 38 -6.57 -1.77 -12.24
N SER A 39 -5.74 -2.44 -11.42
CA SER A 39 -5.85 -3.88 -11.28
C SER A 39 -7.05 -4.16 -10.37
N SER A 40 -8.14 -4.59 -11.01
CA SER A 40 -9.21 -5.42 -10.46
C SER A 40 -8.71 -6.71 -9.78
N ASN A 41 -7.40 -6.88 -9.67
CA ASN A 41 -6.67 -7.98 -9.05
C ASN A 41 -5.79 -7.53 -7.87
N ALA A 42 -5.93 -6.30 -7.37
CA ALA A 42 -5.46 -5.99 -6.02
C ALA A 42 -6.06 -7.03 -5.06
N PRO A 43 -5.26 -7.62 -4.14
CA PRO A 43 -5.79 -8.59 -3.20
C PRO A 43 -7.00 -7.95 -2.52
N LYS A 44 -8.17 -8.59 -2.62
CA LYS A 44 -9.42 -8.07 -2.04
C LYS A 44 -9.11 -7.68 -0.62
N SER A 45 -9.05 -6.38 -0.36
CA SER A 45 -8.66 -5.86 0.94
C SER A 45 -9.76 -6.30 1.90
N ASN A 46 -9.41 -7.22 2.77
CA ASN A 46 -10.34 -7.81 3.70
C ASN A 46 -10.50 -6.82 4.85
N PHE A 47 -11.43 -5.88 4.70
CA PHE A 47 -11.78 -4.88 5.71
C PHE A 47 -12.43 -5.49 6.97
N GLY A 48 -12.28 -6.78 7.26
CA GLY A 48 -12.92 -7.51 8.36
C GLY A 48 -14.36 -7.97 8.08
N GLY A 49 -14.92 -8.78 9.00
CA GLY A 49 -16.22 -9.44 8.83
C GLY A 49 -17.47 -8.60 9.12
N ASN A 50 -17.32 -7.32 9.48
CA ASN A 50 -18.44 -6.46 9.88
C ASN A 50 -19.05 -5.63 8.73
N LEU A 51 -18.44 -5.70 7.53
CA LEU A 51 -18.89 -5.02 6.32
C LEU A 51 -19.53 -6.04 5.37
N LEU A 52 -20.47 -5.58 4.54
CA LEU A 52 -21.01 -6.44 3.49
C LEU A 52 -19.94 -6.70 2.41
N PRO A 53 -20.02 -7.82 1.68
CA PRO A 53 -19.15 -8.06 0.53
C PRO A 53 -19.20 -6.89 -0.46
N GLY A 54 -18.03 -6.34 -0.82
CA GLY A 54 -17.90 -5.19 -1.73
C GLY A 54 -18.18 -3.82 -1.09
N GLU A 55 -18.74 -3.75 0.12
CA GLU A 55 -18.99 -2.47 0.80
C GLU A 55 -17.68 -1.78 1.19
N GLY A 56 -16.73 -2.53 1.76
CA GLY A 56 -15.45 -1.96 2.17
C GLY A 56 -14.63 -1.43 1.00
N GLU A 57 -14.64 -2.12 -0.13
CA GLU A 57 -13.95 -1.70 -1.35
C GLU A 57 -14.56 -0.40 -1.91
N ALA A 58 -15.88 -0.31 -1.96
CA ALA A 58 -16.57 0.91 -2.39
C ALA A 58 -16.24 2.09 -1.46
N LEU A 59 -16.22 1.89 -0.14
CA LEU A 59 -15.86 2.92 0.83
C LEU A 59 -14.38 3.33 0.70
N ALA A 60 -13.47 2.38 0.50
CA ALA A 60 -12.05 2.65 0.35
C ALA A 60 -11.73 3.50 -0.88
N ALA A 61 -12.50 3.36 -1.97
CA ALA A 61 -12.36 4.20 -3.15
C ALA A 61 -12.56 5.69 -2.83
N TYR A 62 -13.53 6.04 -1.97
CA TYR A 62 -13.73 7.43 -1.51
C TYR A 62 -12.55 7.91 -0.66
N VAL A 63 -12.04 7.06 0.23
CA VAL A 63 -10.88 7.38 1.08
C VAL A 63 -9.62 7.63 0.25
N GLN A 64 -9.35 6.79 -0.74
CA GLN A 64 -8.20 6.93 -1.65
C GLN A 64 -8.29 8.18 -2.54
N GLN A 65 -9.51 8.57 -2.92
CA GLN A 65 -9.78 9.82 -3.63
C GLN A 65 -9.77 11.05 -2.70
N ASN A 66 -9.56 10.83 -1.39
CA ASN A 66 -9.55 11.86 -0.36
C ASN A 66 -10.84 12.70 -0.34
N ILE A 67 -11.97 12.06 -0.65
CA ILE A 67 -13.31 12.65 -0.62
C ILE A 67 -14.11 12.06 0.53
N ARG A 68 -15.02 12.87 1.07
CA ARG A 68 -15.94 12.44 2.12
C ARG A 68 -16.81 11.28 1.67
N ILE A 69 -16.92 10.26 2.52
CA ILE A 69 -17.84 9.13 2.32
C ILE A 69 -19.30 9.65 2.34
N PRO A 70 -20.09 9.49 1.26
CA PRO A 70 -21.45 10.01 1.20
C PRO A 70 -22.40 9.34 2.20
N ARG A 71 -23.20 10.15 2.92
CA ARG A 71 -24.30 9.65 3.76
C ARG A 71 -25.53 9.30 2.91
N ARG A 72 -26.51 8.63 3.53
CA ARG A 72 -27.77 8.29 2.85
C ARG A 72 -28.48 9.57 2.38
N GLY A 73 -28.74 9.66 1.08
CA GLY A 73 -29.39 10.82 0.46
C GLY A 73 -28.42 11.92 0.01
N GLU A 74 -27.11 11.69 0.13
CA GLU A 74 -26.07 12.60 -0.38
C GLU A 74 -25.50 12.16 -1.73
N ILE A 75 -25.87 10.96 -2.20
CA ILE A 75 -25.45 10.44 -3.49
C ILE A 75 -25.92 11.41 -4.58
N GLY A 76 -24.98 12.00 -5.31
CA GLY A 76 -25.23 12.99 -6.36
C GLY A 76 -24.97 14.44 -5.96
N TYR A 77 -24.63 14.72 -4.69
CA TYR A 77 -24.13 16.02 -4.26
C TYR A 77 -22.61 15.97 -4.09
N SER A 78 -21.93 17.07 -4.41
CA SER A 78 -20.51 17.19 -4.12
C SER A 78 -20.28 17.47 -2.62
N GLU A 79 -19.09 17.18 -2.13
CA GLU A 79 -18.69 17.47 -0.75
C GLU A 79 -18.88 18.95 -0.41
N LEU A 80 -18.48 19.85 -1.32
CA LEU A 80 -18.62 21.29 -1.18
C LEU A 80 -20.08 21.73 -1.06
N ASP A 81 -20.98 21.15 -1.86
CA ASP A 81 -22.41 21.48 -1.78
C ASP A 81 -22.98 21.07 -0.42
N ILE A 82 -22.61 19.89 0.08
CA ILE A 82 -23.07 19.38 1.37
C ILE A 82 -22.60 20.28 2.50
N GLU A 83 -21.33 20.69 2.48
CA GLU A 83 -20.77 21.62 3.47
C GLU A 83 -21.50 22.96 3.47
N GLN A 84 -21.79 23.52 2.28
CA GLN A 84 -22.55 24.76 2.16
C GLN A 84 -23.96 24.63 2.75
N TYR A 85 -24.67 23.54 2.46
CA TYR A 85 -26.01 23.31 3.02
C TYR A 85 -25.98 23.15 4.56
N GLU A 86 -24.99 22.44 5.10
CA GLU A 86 -24.84 22.29 6.54
C GLU A 86 -24.49 23.62 7.21
N GLN A 87 -23.61 24.43 6.60
CA GLN A 87 -23.25 25.77 7.08
C GLN A 87 -24.43 26.74 7.06
N SER A 88 -25.30 26.66 6.05
CA SER A 88 -26.53 27.47 6.01
C SER A 88 -27.62 26.99 6.98
N GLY A 89 -27.39 25.89 7.71
CA GLY A 89 -28.30 25.36 8.72
C GLY A 89 -29.30 24.31 8.22
N TYR A 90 -29.15 23.84 6.98
CA TYR A 90 -29.90 22.65 6.53
C TYR A 90 -29.33 21.40 7.17
N VAL A 91 -30.19 20.41 7.39
CA VAL A 91 -29.80 19.13 7.99
C VAL A 91 -30.01 18.03 6.97
N MET A 92 -28.93 17.35 6.61
CA MET A 92 -28.99 16.26 5.63
C MET A 92 -29.81 15.08 6.15
N SER A 93 -30.48 14.38 5.22
CA SER A 93 -31.30 13.23 5.55
C SER A 93 -30.50 12.17 6.31
N GLY A 94 -31.06 11.67 7.41
CA GLY A 94 -30.42 10.64 8.22
C GLY A 94 -29.43 11.15 9.26
N SER A 95 -28.98 12.42 9.22
CA SER A 95 -28.01 12.93 10.20
C SER A 95 -28.56 13.00 11.64
N ARG A 96 -29.89 13.07 11.82
CA ARG A 96 -30.54 13.08 13.14
C ARG A 96 -30.67 11.69 13.80
N HIS A 97 -30.34 10.60 13.11
CA HIS A 97 -30.49 9.25 13.66
C HIS A 97 -29.25 8.76 14.40
N ALA A 98 -29.25 8.86 15.74
CA ALA A 98 -28.11 8.46 16.58
C ALA A 98 -27.62 7.02 16.33
N ARG A 99 -28.52 6.03 16.33
CA ARG A 99 -28.15 4.62 16.11
C ARG A 99 -27.54 4.38 14.72
N MET A 100 -28.10 4.99 13.68
CA MET A 100 -27.56 4.85 12.33
C MET A 100 -26.19 5.52 12.20
N ASN A 101 -26.02 6.71 12.76
CA ASN A 101 -24.76 7.42 12.76
C ASN A 101 -23.65 6.62 13.45
N ALA A 102 -23.96 5.96 14.56
CA ALA A 102 -22.99 5.10 15.24
C ALA A 102 -22.56 3.90 14.37
N VAL A 103 -23.49 3.24 13.69
CA VAL A 103 -23.18 2.14 12.78
C VAL A 103 -22.36 2.63 11.58
N ARG A 104 -22.72 3.80 11.02
CA ARG A 104 -21.98 4.45 9.95
C ARG A 104 -20.54 4.76 10.37
N LEU A 105 -20.35 5.48 11.46
CA LEU A 105 -19.03 5.83 11.99
C LEU A 105 -18.18 4.59 12.26
N ARG A 106 -18.78 3.51 12.79
CA ARG A 106 -18.06 2.25 12.97
C ARG A 106 -17.55 1.68 11.64
N LYS A 107 -18.39 1.67 10.60
CA LYS A 107 -18.03 1.17 9.26
C LYS A 107 -16.95 2.03 8.61
N GLU A 108 -17.09 3.35 8.69
CA GLU A 108 -16.10 4.30 8.18
C GLU A 108 -14.76 4.12 8.91
N ASN A 109 -14.75 4.13 10.24
CA ASN A 109 -13.52 3.95 11.04
C ASN A 109 -12.85 2.60 10.77
N GLN A 110 -13.64 1.57 10.47
CA GLN A 110 -13.10 0.28 10.06
C GLN A 110 -12.31 0.42 8.77
N VAL A 111 -12.87 1.07 7.74
CA VAL A 111 -12.17 1.29 6.47
C VAL A 111 -10.95 2.19 6.65
N PHE A 112 -11.10 3.32 7.35
CA PHE A 112 -9.99 4.24 7.65
C PHE A 112 -8.84 3.53 8.35
N SER A 113 -9.12 2.75 9.41
CA SER A 113 -8.07 2.05 10.14
C SER A 113 -7.33 1.00 9.30
N HIS A 114 -8.02 0.34 8.37
CA HIS A 114 -7.37 -0.62 7.47
C HIS A 114 -6.53 0.12 6.42
N GLU A 115 -7.05 1.20 5.82
CA GLU A 115 -6.33 1.95 4.79
C GLU A 115 -5.11 2.68 5.38
N GLU A 116 -5.20 3.22 6.59
CA GLU A 116 -4.07 3.79 7.32
C GLU A 116 -2.98 2.75 7.60
N LYS A 117 -3.36 1.55 8.09
CA LYS A 117 -2.40 0.46 8.32
C LYS A 117 -1.73 0.00 7.03
N ARG A 118 -2.50 -0.09 5.95
CA ARG A 118 -1.97 -0.43 4.62
C ARG A 118 -1.00 0.63 4.14
N ALA A 119 -1.34 1.91 4.24
CA ALA A 119 -0.46 3.01 3.86
C ALA A 119 0.84 2.99 4.67
N LEU A 120 0.76 2.78 5.98
CA LEU A 120 1.94 2.63 6.84
C LEU A 120 2.80 1.42 6.48
N ALA A 121 2.19 0.29 6.12
CA ALA A 121 2.91 -0.91 5.71
C ALA A 121 3.65 -0.70 4.37
N LEU A 122 3.05 0.02 3.42
CA LEU A 122 3.68 0.40 2.17
C LEU A 122 4.89 1.31 2.41
N ILE A 123 4.75 2.31 3.27
CA ILE A 123 5.86 3.20 3.65
C ILE A 123 6.99 2.40 4.30
N ALA A 124 6.68 1.53 5.27
CA ALA A 124 7.69 0.70 5.93
C ALA A 124 8.39 -0.26 4.95
N PHE A 125 7.65 -0.80 3.97
CA PHE A 125 8.23 -1.62 2.92
C PHE A 125 9.20 -0.83 2.04
N GLU A 126 8.79 0.35 1.58
CA GLU A 126 9.64 1.23 0.78
C GLU A 126 10.91 1.65 1.53
N GLU A 127 10.78 2.03 2.81
CA GLU A 127 11.92 2.37 3.66
C GLU A 127 12.90 1.21 3.82
N ASN A 128 12.38 -0.01 4.03
CA ASN A 128 13.24 -1.20 4.16
C ASN A 128 13.93 -1.54 2.83
N GLN A 129 13.22 -1.41 1.71
CA GLN A 129 13.80 -1.61 0.40
C GLN A 129 14.91 -0.61 0.09
N GLN A 130 14.73 0.67 0.45
CA GLN A 130 15.75 1.70 0.32
C GLN A 130 16.98 1.40 1.21
N LYS A 131 16.76 0.97 2.46
CA LYS A 131 17.84 0.56 3.37
C LYS A 131 18.61 -0.65 2.83
N GLU A 132 17.91 -1.67 2.32
CA GLU A 132 18.54 -2.83 1.69
C GLU A 132 19.35 -2.45 0.45
N GLN A 133 18.85 -1.54 -0.38
CA GLN A 133 19.58 -1.02 -1.54
C GLN A 133 20.85 -0.27 -1.14
N GLN A 134 20.80 0.57 -0.11
CA GLN A 134 21.97 1.26 0.43
C GLN A 134 23.01 0.26 0.95
N ILE A 135 22.58 -0.73 1.75
CA ILE A 135 23.47 -1.78 2.26
C ILE A 135 24.13 -2.57 1.11
N MET A 136 23.37 -2.89 0.05
CA MET A 136 23.92 -3.56 -1.12
C MET A 136 24.95 -2.70 -1.88
N GLN A 137 24.73 -1.38 -1.97
CA GLN A 137 25.68 -0.44 -2.56
C GLN A 137 26.97 -0.38 -1.74
N ASP A 138 26.85 -0.18 -0.42
CA ASP A 138 28.00 -0.15 0.49
C ASP A 138 28.83 -1.44 0.43
N MET A 139 28.16 -2.61 0.35
CA MET A 139 28.83 -3.90 0.23
C MET A 139 29.59 -4.04 -1.11
N ARG A 140 29.00 -3.58 -2.22
CA ARG A 140 29.67 -3.58 -3.53
C ARG A 140 30.90 -2.69 -3.51
N GLU A 141 30.80 -1.49 -2.95
CA GLU A 141 31.92 -0.56 -2.83
C GLU A 141 33.06 -1.14 -1.97
N MET A 142 32.74 -1.80 -0.86
CA MET A 142 33.73 -2.44 0.00
C MET A 142 34.48 -3.57 -0.72
N LEU A 143 33.77 -4.39 -1.50
CA LEU A 143 34.37 -5.47 -2.29
C LEU A 143 35.25 -4.91 -3.43
N GLU A 144 34.82 -3.87 -4.12
CA GLU A 144 35.61 -3.18 -5.13
C GLU A 144 36.85 -2.49 -4.53
N ALA A 145 36.73 -1.90 -3.35
CA ALA A 145 37.86 -1.33 -2.62
C ALA A 145 38.89 -2.41 -2.24
N ARG A 146 38.42 -3.59 -1.78
CA ARG A 146 39.28 -4.73 -1.47
C ARG A 146 40.00 -5.26 -2.71
N LYS A 147 39.27 -5.48 -3.83
CA LYS A 147 39.87 -5.93 -5.10
C LYS A 147 40.94 -4.96 -5.60
N ARG A 148 40.66 -3.65 -5.59
CA ARG A 148 41.64 -2.61 -5.96
C ARG A 148 42.86 -2.58 -5.03
N GLY A 149 42.68 -2.91 -3.75
CA GLY A 149 43.79 -3.06 -2.80
C GLY A 149 44.69 -4.25 -3.13
N GLU A 150 44.09 -5.41 -3.40
CA GLU A 150 44.80 -6.65 -3.78
C GLU A 150 45.56 -6.49 -5.11
N GLU A 151 44.98 -5.81 -6.11
CA GLU A 151 45.64 -5.48 -7.38
C GLU A 151 46.88 -4.59 -7.19
N LYS A 152 46.79 -3.58 -6.33
CA LYS A 152 47.92 -2.67 -6.03
C LYS A 152 49.04 -3.36 -5.25
N GLU A 153 48.73 -4.34 -4.41
CA GLU A 153 49.75 -5.17 -3.73
C GLU A 153 50.41 -6.16 -4.71
N ALA A 154 49.65 -6.71 -5.65
CA ALA A 154 50.18 -7.57 -6.70
C ALA A 154 51.15 -6.82 -7.64
N GLU A 155 50.82 -5.60 -8.08
CA GLU A 155 51.74 -4.79 -8.90
C GLU A 155 53.03 -4.39 -8.16
N LYS A 156 52.92 -4.06 -6.86
CA LYS A 156 54.10 -3.71 -6.05
C LYS A 156 55.04 -4.89 -5.80
N SER A 157 54.50 -6.11 -5.72
CA SER A 157 55.31 -7.32 -5.56
C SER A 157 55.93 -7.81 -6.88
N ALA A 158 55.32 -7.49 -8.03
CA ALA A 158 55.89 -7.79 -9.35
C ALA A 158 56.99 -6.82 -9.80
N THR A 159 57.07 -5.63 -9.19
CA THR A 159 58.06 -4.58 -9.55
C THR A 159 59.31 -4.63 -8.63
N LYS A 160 59.41 -5.59 -7.72
CA LYS A 160 60.54 -5.81 -6.81
C LYS A 160 61.27 -7.10 -7.15
#